data_AF-A0A671Q963-F1
#
_entry.id   AF-A0A671Q963-F1
#
_cell.length_a   1.000
_cell.length_b   1.000
_cell.length_c   1.000
_cell.angle_alpha   90.00
_cell.angle_beta   90.00
_cell.angle_gamma   90.00
#
_symmetry.space_group_name_H-M   'P 1'
#
loop_
_entity.id
_entity.type
_entity.pdbx_description
1 polymer ?
#
loop_
_entity_poly.entity_id
_entity_poly.type
_entity_poly.pdbx_seq_one_letter_code
_entity_poly.pdbx_strand_id
1 'polypeptide(L)'
;MACAVFGCKYQKGQTVSLHILPTDPKLRSKWVQFLGNDPAKLPPKTLVCSRHFPESCYKNFTMNKMGFARKLILKAKAVPSIYNGDTARFKHQNHDTLQ
;
A
#
# COMPACT_ATOMS: atom_id res chain seq x y z
N MET A 1 -13.66 -1.46 -7.75
CA MET A 1 -12.38 -0.87 -7.30
C MET A 1 -11.70 -1.91 -6.44
N ALA A 2 -10.46 -2.29 -6.78
CA ALA A 2 -9.70 -3.32 -6.07
C ALA A 2 -8.40 -2.73 -5.52
N CYS A 3 -7.83 -3.39 -4.51
CA CYS A 3 -6.49 -3.07 -4.02
C CYS A 3 -5.46 -3.80 -4.90
N ALA A 4 -4.40 -3.10 -5.29
CA ALA A 4 -3.36 -3.64 -6.17
C ALA A 4 -2.33 -4.51 -5.43
N VAL A 5 -2.32 -4.50 -4.09
CA VAL A 5 -1.40 -5.34 -3.32
C VAL A 5 -1.76 -6.80 -3.55
N PHE A 6 -0.75 -7.60 -3.94
CA PHE A 6 -0.92 -9.01 -4.23
C PHE A 6 -1.60 -9.75 -3.06
N GLY A 7 -2.61 -10.57 -3.39
CA GLY A 7 -3.38 -11.32 -2.39
C GLY A 7 -4.27 -10.48 -1.47
N CYS A 8 -4.44 -9.17 -1.73
CA CYS A 8 -5.33 -8.34 -0.91
C CYS A 8 -6.80 -8.73 -1.08
N LYS A 9 -7.37 -9.30 -0.01
CA LYS A 9 -8.78 -9.66 0.07
C LYS A 9 -9.68 -8.46 0.40
N TYR A 10 -9.38 -7.28 -0.15
CA TYR A 10 -10.23 -6.10 0.04
C TYR A 10 -11.55 -6.29 -0.70
N GLN A 11 -12.65 -6.06 -0.01
CA GLN A 11 -14.00 -6.09 -0.58
C GLN A 11 -14.68 -4.73 -0.47
N LYS A 12 -15.45 -4.37 -1.50
CA LYS A 12 -16.27 -3.16 -1.50
C LYS A 12 -17.26 -3.22 -0.33
N GLY A 13 -17.35 -2.14 0.44
CA GLY A 13 -18.18 -2.08 1.65
C GLY A 13 -17.39 -2.22 2.95
N GLN A 14 -16.14 -2.69 2.91
CA GLN A 14 -15.26 -2.64 4.08
C GLN A 14 -14.83 -1.21 4.39
N THR A 15 -14.76 -0.87 5.69
CA THR A 15 -14.31 0.42 6.21
C THR A 15 -12.80 0.58 6.07
N VAL A 16 -12.32 0.74 4.84
CA VAL A 16 -10.92 1.07 4.52
C VAL A 16 -10.87 2.25 3.57
N SER A 17 -9.78 3.01 3.64
CA SER A 17 -9.51 4.06 2.67
C SER A 17 -8.71 3.50 1.50
N LEU A 18 -9.02 3.95 0.28
CA LEU A 18 -8.25 3.62 -0.93
C LEU A 18 -7.39 4.82 -1.30
N HIS A 19 -6.10 4.57 -1.52
CA HIS A 19 -5.12 5.58 -1.86
C HIS A 19 -4.59 5.34 -3.26
N ILE A 20 -4.65 6.36 -4.11
CA ILE A 20 -4.09 6.33 -5.46
C ILE A 20 -2.56 6.42 -5.36
N LEU A 21 -1.86 5.83 -6.33
CA LEU A 21 -0.42 6.03 -6.46
C LEU A 21 -0.05 7.52 -6.43
N PRO A 22 1.01 7.90 -5.71
CA PRO A 22 1.45 9.28 -5.65
C PRO A 22 1.96 9.74 -7.02
N THR A 23 1.87 11.05 -7.27
CA THR A 23 2.39 11.71 -8.48
C THR A 23 3.88 11.98 -8.38
N ASP A 24 4.43 12.14 -7.17
CA ASP A 24 5.88 12.25 -6.95
C ASP A 24 6.59 10.98 -7.45
N PRO A 25 7.50 11.07 -8.44
CA PRO A 25 8.12 9.90 -9.06
C PRO A 25 8.91 9.04 -8.07
N LYS A 26 9.60 9.65 -7.10
CA LYS A 26 10.42 8.93 -6.13
C LYS A 26 9.55 8.11 -5.18
N LEU A 27 8.47 8.70 -4.66
CA LEU A 27 7.53 8.00 -3.79
C LEU A 27 6.73 6.95 -4.57
N ARG A 28 6.35 7.25 -5.81
CA ARG A 28 5.67 6.32 -6.71
C ARG A 28 6.51 5.08 -6.92
N SER A 29 7.79 5.23 -7.25
CA SER A 29 8.70 4.09 -7.43
C SER A 29 8.74 3.18 -6.20
N LYS A 30 8.73 3.74 -4.98
CA LYS A 30 8.67 2.94 -3.74
C LYS A 30 7.37 2.14 -3.61
N TRP A 31 6.23 2.75 -3.93
CA TRP A 31 4.94 2.04 -3.92
C TRP A 31 4.91 0.94 -4.97
N VAL A 32 5.40 1.21 -6.17
CA VAL A 32 5.41 0.22 -7.26
C VAL A 32 6.35 -0.95 -6.96
N GLN A 33 7.52 -0.68 -6.38
CA GLN A 33 8.43 -1.72 -5.89
C GLN A 33 7.76 -2.60 -4.84
N PHE A 34 7.04 -2.00 -3.87
CA PHE A 34 6.26 -2.76 -2.90
C PHE A 34 5.16 -3.62 -3.54
N LEU A 35 4.58 -3.17 -4.65
CA LEU A 35 3.60 -3.95 -5.41
C LEU A 35 4.23 -5.07 -6.24
N GLY A 36 5.56 -5.24 -6.22
CA GLY A 36 6.27 -6.22 -7.05
C GLY A 36 6.11 -5.97 -8.54
N ASN A 37 5.96 -4.71 -8.94
CA ASN A 37 5.68 -4.29 -10.31
C ASN A 37 6.77 -3.34 -10.84
N ASP A 38 6.74 -3.11 -12.16
CA ASP A 38 7.58 -2.12 -12.83
C ASP A 38 6.94 -0.72 -12.73
N PRO A 39 7.68 0.32 -12.26
CA PRO A 39 7.21 1.71 -12.18
C PRO A 39 6.56 2.26 -13.46
N ALA A 40 7.01 1.78 -14.63
CA ALA A 40 6.51 2.19 -15.93
C ALA A 40 5.19 1.50 -16.35
N LYS A 41 4.82 0.38 -15.69
CA LYS A 41 3.73 -0.49 -16.14
C LYS A 41 2.42 -0.33 -15.37
N LEU A 42 2.42 0.36 -14.22
CA LEU A 42 1.21 0.52 -13.42
C LEU A 42 0.36 1.73 -13.83
N PRO A 43 -0.96 1.57 -14.05
CA PRO A 43 -1.85 2.69 -14.34
C PRO A 43 -1.84 3.77 -13.24
N PRO A 44 -2.00 5.07 -13.55
CA PRO A 44 -2.09 6.12 -12.53
C PRO A 44 -3.22 5.91 -11.53
N LYS A 45 -4.35 5.31 -11.95
CA LYS A 45 -5.52 5.02 -11.10
C LYS A 45 -5.36 3.76 -10.23
N THR A 46 -4.16 3.19 -10.13
CA THR A 46 -3.87 2.06 -9.25
C THR A 46 -4.10 2.44 -7.78
N LEU A 47 -4.79 1.58 -7.04
CA LEU A 47 -5.21 1.83 -5.66
C LEU A 47 -4.54 0.88 -4.67
N VAL A 48 -4.12 1.40 -3.52
CA VAL A 48 -3.66 0.63 -2.36
C VAL A 48 -4.56 0.97 -1.17
N CYS A 49 -5.10 -0.05 -0.50
CA CYS A 49 -5.97 0.18 0.65
C CYS A 49 -5.18 0.48 1.93
N SER A 50 -5.83 1.13 2.90
CA SER A 50 -5.23 1.57 4.15
C SER A 50 -4.66 0.46 5.04
N ARG A 51 -4.99 -0.81 4.79
CA ARG A 51 -4.40 -1.94 5.54
C ARG A 51 -2.91 -2.14 5.27
N HIS A 52 -2.39 -1.56 4.19
CA HIS A 52 -1.00 -1.76 3.77
C HIS A 52 -0.02 -0.72 4.30
N PHE A 53 -0.51 0.24 5.10
CA PHE A 53 0.32 1.25 5.74
C PHE A 53 0.22 1.14 7.27
N PRO A 54 1.35 1.23 7.99
CA PRO A 54 1.33 1.34 9.44
C PRO A 54 0.53 2.55 9.93
N GLU A 55 0.02 2.49 11.15
CA GLU A 55 -0.75 3.59 11.77
C GLU A 55 0.02 4.92 11.76
N SER A 56 1.34 4.86 11.96
CA SER A 56 2.24 6.01 11.95
C SER A 56 2.30 6.75 10.61
N CYS A 57 1.85 6.14 9.51
CA CYS A 57 1.77 6.77 8.20
C CYS A 57 0.61 7.75 8.05
N TYR A 58 -0.33 7.79 8.98
CA TYR A 58 -1.52 8.62 8.86
C TYR A 58 -1.41 9.93 9.66
N LYS A 59 -1.98 11.01 9.12
CA LYS A 59 -2.09 12.31 9.79
C LYS A 59 -3.26 12.34 10.80
N ASN A 60 -4.26 11.50 10.58
CA ASN A 60 -5.54 11.55 11.28
C ASN A 60 -5.98 10.19 11.84
N PHE A 61 -5.03 9.30 12.16
CA PHE A 61 -5.35 7.95 12.63
C PHE A 61 -6.30 7.97 13.83
N THR A 62 -5.96 8.74 14.87
CA THR A 62 -6.78 8.88 16.08
C THR A 62 -8.18 9.40 15.77
N MET A 63 -8.30 10.45 14.93
CA MET A 63 -9.60 11.00 14.53
C MET A 63 -10.44 9.98 13.76
N ASN A 64 -9.83 9.18 12.88
CA ASN A 64 -10.53 8.12 12.16
C ASN A 64 -10.99 7.01 13.10
N LYS A 65 -10.12 6.56 14.02
CA LYS A 65 -10.42 5.52 15.01
C LYS A 65 -11.55 5.92 15.96
N MET A 66 -11.63 7.20 16.34
CA MET A 66 -12.69 7.75 17.18
C MET A 66 -13.99 8.07 16.41
N GLY A 67 -14.04 7.82 15.10
CA GLY A 67 -15.24 8.09 14.28
C GLY A 67 -15.40 9.55 13.82
N PHE A 68 -14.49 10.45 14.19
CA PHE A 68 -14.50 11.85 13.76
C PHE A 68 -14.05 12.05 12.30
N ALA A 69 -13.41 11.05 11.69
CA ALA A 69 -13.06 11.06 10.27
C ALA A 69 -13.46 9.76 9.58
N ARG A 70 -14.12 9.85 8.41
CA ARG A 70 -14.52 8.66 7.62
C ARG A 70 -13.40 8.06 6.79
N LYS A 71 -12.35 8.83 6.49
CA LYS A 71 -11.21 8.41 5.67
C LYS A 71 -9.89 8.64 6.39
N LEU A 72 -8.97 7.72 6.23
CA LEU A 72 -7.56 7.87 6.61
C LEU A 72 -6.83 8.72 5.57
N ILE A 73 -5.93 9.59 6.03
CA ILE A 73 -5.15 10.51 5.20
C ILE A 73 -3.67 10.22 5.44
N LEU A 74 -2.96 9.85 4.38
CA LEU A 74 -1.53 9.56 4.44
C LEU A 74 -0.70 10.83 4.64
N LYS A 75 0.42 10.68 5.37
CA LYS A 75 1.51 11.64 5.39
C LYS A 75 2.17 11.68 4.00
N ALA A 76 2.76 12.83 3.65
CA ALA A 76 3.30 13.07 2.31
C ALA A 76 4.37 12.07 1.85
N LYS A 77 5.09 11.44 2.79
CA LYS A 77 6.17 10.48 2.51
C LYS A 77 5.79 9.03 2.86
N ALA A 78 4.51 8.76 3.13
CA ALA A 78 4.07 7.42 3.52
C ALA A 78 4.28 6.41 2.38
N VAL A 79 4.79 5.24 2.73
CA VAL A 79 4.98 4.10 1.83
C VAL A 79 4.26 2.89 2.40
N PRO A 80 3.65 2.03 1.55
CA PRO A 80 3.10 0.78 2.03
C PRO A 80 4.24 -0.14 2.45
N SER A 81 4.01 -0.89 3.52
CA SER A 81 5.02 -1.80 4.07
C SER A 81 4.41 -3.09 4.67
N ILE A 82 3.09 -3.24 4.62
CA ILE A 82 2.39 -4.38 5.20
C ILE A 82 1.80 -5.21 4.07
N TYR A 83 2.33 -6.43 3.87
CA TYR A 83 1.70 -7.44 3.02
C TYR A 83 0.60 -8.17 3.81
N ASN A 84 -0.36 -8.79 3.11
CA ASN A 84 -1.28 -9.71 3.79
C ASN A 84 -0.46 -10.88 4.34
N GLY A 85 -0.81 -11.35 5.54
CA GLY A 85 -0.08 -12.41 6.25
C GLY A 85 0.07 -13.66 5.39
N ASP A 86 1.25 -13.79 4.79
CA ASP A 86 1.97 -15.00 4.38
C ASP A 86 3.34 -14.51 3.87
N THR A 87 4.19 -14.10 4.81
CA THR A 87 5.58 -13.65 4.59
C THR A 87 6.49 -14.74 4.01
N ALA A 88 6.00 -15.97 3.83
CA ALA A 88 6.75 -17.12 3.37
C ALA A 88 7.21 -17.02 1.90
N ARG A 89 6.58 -16.19 1.05
CA ARG A 89 6.88 -16.17 -0.40
C ARG A 89 7.92 -15.12 -0.84
N PHE A 90 8.31 -14.19 0.03
CA PHE A 90 9.28 -13.14 -0.32
C PHE A 90 10.73 -13.48 0.03
N LYS A 91 10.99 -14.58 0.75
CA LYS A 91 12.36 -15.03 1.03
C LYS A 91 13.02 -15.81 -0.11
N HIS A 92 12.29 -16.13 -1.20
CA HIS A 92 12.77 -17.07 -2.22
C HIS A 92 13.10 -16.44 -3.59
N GLN A 93 13.30 -15.12 -3.66
CA GLN A 93 13.67 -14.45 -4.94
C GLN A 93 14.95 -13.61 -4.87
N ASN A 94 15.65 -13.57 -3.73
CA ASN A 94 16.87 -12.77 -3.58
C ASN A 94 18.09 -13.57 -3.07
N HIS A 95 18.11 -14.91 -3.21
CA HIS A 95 19.27 -15.72 -2.79
C HIS A 95 19.68 -16.79 -3.81
N ASP A 96 19.53 -16.51 -5.11
CA ASP A 96 20.03 -17.40 -6.18
C ASP A 96 20.82 -16.63 -7.25
N THR A 97 21.67 -15.68 -6.85
CA THR A 97 22.74 -15.21 -7.74
C THR A 97 23.91 -14.60 -6.98
N LEU A 98 24.66 -15.42 -6.25
CA LEU A 98 26.11 -15.24 -6.11
C LEU A 98 26.75 -16.63 -6.20
N GLN A 99 27.81 -16.69 -7.00
CA GLN A 99 28.67 -17.85 -7.25
C GLN A 99 29.18 -18.49 -5.95
#